data_AF-A0AB74FIC5-F1
#
_entry.id   AF-A0AB74FIC5-F1
#
_cell.length_a   1.000
_cell.length_b   1.000
_cell.length_c   1.000
_cell.angle_alpha   90.00
_cell.angle_beta   90.00
_cell.angle_gamma   90.00
#
_symmetry.space_group_name_H-M   'P 1'
#
loop_
_entity.id
_entity.type
_entity.pdbx_description
1 polymer ?
#
loop_
_entity_poly.entity_id
_entity_poly.type
_entity_poly.pdbx_seq_one_letter_code
_entity_poly.pdbx_strand_id
1 'polypeptide(L)'
;MGRVGEIGKEQLPFARRSDKIGIVELADSPFEHAVAVVLDTSYFDSGHFHVEKVTQFAKGLAHRGVQLWIPQQVVLEWAVHTMGLLSDLRRAQTRLRNAGLLRWFGDDNLGRDAAEVAAGLQQRCERIPNVVVLPMNGAAAVAAVRDQILGTGPGRVEKGIRTGAVDSSWVRDALVHLDGDHRKIIFLTKNGADVRAAGRALGLEIRCWTGRLNSLFGNVFPITPIADGDQVTVLKTICTVLQLTLIGSSLGNSRNHAAPPVWFETDNIDPGDDIHPRIQEHIEQLVDPYVQIDPPIKIIDVRDIEVDNNGENTRTVRFAVRLLTDLRVDGRVIDDDGSLITLYDTDIMEDRLLRVPLAAELTDDGLTILTQTESASSQAAEQRFDDGYDAYVWLYTEEICRWEHITVHPLSEQTEGFSAPSSFQLRGPTGRTVIASLDEQFSLIQEWTLRFEGLNVSISGRFDPGGRMWLGPDVYLYRDDPVYHRRPYGLKSEGQSADLNTDEPYTALAVVWSFLLDTSAGLGR
;
A
#
# COMPACT_ATOMS: atom_id res chain seq x y z
N MET A 1 -21.93 -3.53 77.82
CA MET A 1 -22.16 -4.98 77.66
C MET A 1 -23.33 -5.16 76.72
N GLY A 2 -23.28 -5.82 75.58
CA GLY A 2 -22.24 -6.59 74.93
C GLY A 2 -22.92 -7.38 73.82
N ARG A 3 -22.49 -7.13 72.57
CA ARG A 3 -22.54 -8.00 71.38
C ARG A 3 -23.86 -8.71 71.06
N VAL A 4 -24.55 -8.19 70.04
CA VAL A 4 -25.33 -9.04 69.13
C VAL A 4 -24.35 -9.65 68.14
N GLY A 5 -24.24 -10.97 68.18
CA GLY A 5 -23.35 -11.79 67.36
C GLY A 5 -23.92 -12.07 65.97
N GLU A 6 -23.01 -11.91 65.00
CA GLU A 6 -22.81 -12.67 63.76
C GLU A 6 -23.98 -13.44 63.12
N ILE A 7 -24.35 -13.00 61.92
CA ILE A 7 -24.68 -13.87 60.79
C ILE A 7 -24.01 -13.31 59.52
N GLY A 8 -23.14 -14.10 58.89
CA GLY A 8 -22.83 -14.06 57.46
C GLY A 8 -21.94 -12.92 56.93
N LYS A 9 -20.61 -13.09 57.00
CA LYS A 9 -19.68 -12.42 56.07
C LYS A 9 -19.65 -13.18 54.75
N GLU A 10 -20.40 -12.73 53.75
CA GLU A 10 -20.02 -12.98 52.36
C GLU A 10 -18.97 -11.95 51.97
N GLN A 11 -17.71 -12.38 51.99
CA GLN A 11 -16.60 -11.67 51.38
C GLN A 11 -16.81 -11.68 49.86
N LEU A 12 -17.26 -10.55 49.31
CA LEU A 12 -17.05 -10.24 47.89
C LEU A 12 -15.53 -10.28 47.63
N PRO A 13 -15.03 -11.09 46.68
CA PRO A 13 -13.62 -11.23 46.48
C PRO A 13 -13.04 -9.94 45.90
N PHE A 14 -11.99 -9.47 46.57
CA PHE A 14 -11.10 -8.39 46.14
C PHE A 14 -10.75 -8.53 44.65
N ALA A 15 -11.16 -7.55 43.85
CA ALA A 15 -10.57 -7.29 42.54
C ALA A 15 -9.08 -7.00 42.74
N ARG A 16 -8.23 -7.98 42.43
CA ARG A 16 -6.79 -7.76 42.26
C ARG A 16 -6.61 -6.87 41.03
N ARG A 17 -5.89 -5.77 41.20
CA ARG A 17 -5.24 -5.03 40.10
C ARG A 17 -4.44 -6.03 39.25
N SER A 18 -4.82 -6.19 37.99
CA SER A 18 -3.88 -6.61 36.96
C SER A 18 -3.89 -5.56 35.85
N ASP A 19 -2.84 -4.75 35.81
CA ASP A 19 -2.40 -4.07 34.60
C ASP A 19 -2.05 -5.17 33.58
N LYS A 20 -3.00 -5.53 32.71
CA LYS A 20 -2.80 -6.31 31.48
C LYS A 20 -4.12 -6.37 30.71
N ILE A 21 -4.14 -5.68 29.57
CA ILE A 21 -4.90 -5.94 28.34
C ILE A 21 -6.32 -6.48 28.59
N GLY A 22 -7.29 -5.57 28.68
CA GLY A 22 -8.70 -5.90 28.78
C GLY A 22 -9.24 -6.44 27.46
N ILE A 23 -9.24 -7.75 27.31
CA ILE A 23 -10.29 -8.46 26.58
C ILE A 23 -11.39 -8.67 27.60
N VAL A 24 -12.46 -7.87 27.51
CA VAL A 24 -13.71 -8.13 28.23
C VAL A 24 -14.67 -8.73 27.20
N GLU A 25 -15.06 -9.99 27.42
CA GLU A 25 -16.08 -10.69 26.64
C GLU A 25 -17.37 -9.85 26.56
N LEU A 26 -17.84 -9.61 25.34
CA LEU A 26 -18.97 -8.75 24.95
C LEU A 26 -20.37 -9.35 25.25
N ALA A 27 -20.53 -10.20 26.27
CA ALA A 27 -21.83 -10.82 26.54
C ALA A 27 -22.76 -9.97 27.43
N ASP A 28 -22.22 -9.08 28.28
CA ASP A 28 -23.01 -8.33 29.29
C ASP A 28 -22.77 -6.79 29.28
N SER A 29 -22.23 -6.23 28.19
CA SER A 29 -22.01 -4.78 28.10
C SER A 29 -23.32 -4.01 27.82
N PRO A 30 -23.68 -2.96 28.59
CA PRO A 30 -24.88 -2.15 28.33
C PRO A 30 -24.75 -1.24 27.08
N PHE A 31 -23.61 -1.27 26.40
CA PHE A 31 -23.30 -0.43 25.24
C PHE A 31 -23.57 -1.16 23.92
N GLU A 32 -24.16 -0.43 22.97
CA GLU A 32 -24.47 -0.91 21.62
C GLU A 32 -23.31 -0.64 20.65
N HIS A 33 -23.47 -1.06 19.39
CA HIS A 33 -22.55 -0.68 18.33
C HIS A 33 -22.55 0.85 18.20
N ALA A 34 -21.38 1.46 18.33
CA ALA A 34 -21.28 2.90 18.35
C ALA A 34 -21.45 3.48 16.95
N VAL A 35 -22.34 4.47 16.82
CA VAL A 35 -22.61 5.20 15.57
C VAL A 35 -21.75 6.45 15.45
N ALA A 36 -21.19 6.91 16.58
CA ALA A 36 -20.34 8.09 16.63
C ALA A 36 -19.21 7.98 17.66
N VAL A 37 -18.09 8.63 17.33
CA VAL A 37 -17.00 8.92 18.26
C VAL A 37 -16.91 10.43 18.42
N VAL A 38 -16.88 10.91 19.66
CA VAL A 38 -16.75 12.34 19.98
C VAL A 38 -15.31 12.63 20.38
N LEU A 39 -14.66 13.50 19.63
CA LEU A 39 -13.26 13.85 19.84
C LEU A 39 -13.12 14.98 20.87
N ASP A 40 -12.26 14.77 21.86
CA ASP A 40 -11.77 15.81 22.77
C ASP A 40 -10.42 16.38 22.29
N THR A 41 -10.14 17.64 22.60
CA THR A 41 -8.86 18.31 22.26
C THR A 41 -7.66 17.59 22.83
N SER A 42 -7.79 17.09 24.06
CA SER A 42 -6.70 16.46 24.80
C SER A 42 -6.18 15.17 24.15
N TYR A 43 -6.95 14.59 23.22
CA TYR A 43 -6.63 13.27 22.67
C TYR A 43 -5.44 13.28 21.71
N PHE A 44 -5.32 14.34 20.88
CA PHE A 44 -4.22 14.50 19.93
C PHE A 44 -3.19 15.51 20.44
N ASP A 45 -1.91 15.11 20.37
CA ASP A 45 -0.71 15.97 20.47
C ASP A 45 -0.83 17.18 21.42
N SER A 46 -1.16 16.93 22.68
CA SER A 46 -1.22 17.96 23.73
C SER A 46 -2.17 19.14 23.43
N GLY A 47 -3.23 18.93 22.64
CA GLY A 47 -4.23 19.97 22.34
C GLY A 47 -3.98 20.74 21.05
N HIS A 48 -3.05 20.31 20.19
CA HIS A 48 -2.82 20.93 18.89
C HIS A 48 -3.66 20.27 17.77
N PHE A 49 -4.18 21.09 16.86
CA PHE A 49 -4.91 20.60 15.69
C PHE A 49 -3.95 20.14 14.59
N HIS A 50 -4.06 18.87 14.21
CA HIS A 50 -3.36 18.26 13.08
C HIS A 50 -4.37 17.72 12.08
N VAL A 51 -4.53 18.42 10.95
CA VAL A 51 -5.57 18.07 9.97
C VAL A 51 -5.38 16.67 9.39
N GLU A 52 -4.14 16.25 9.18
CA GLU A 52 -3.81 14.93 8.63
C GLU A 52 -4.28 13.82 9.58
N LYS A 53 -3.97 13.95 10.88
CA LYS A 53 -4.37 12.97 11.90
C LYS A 53 -5.88 12.90 12.09
N VAL A 54 -6.55 14.05 12.11
CA VAL A 54 -8.02 14.11 12.21
C VAL A 54 -8.67 13.50 10.95
N THR A 55 -8.11 13.77 9.77
CA THR A 55 -8.59 13.21 8.49
C THR A 55 -8.43 11.70 8.45
N GLN A 56 -7.25 11.18 8.79
CA GLN A 56 -6.97 9.74 8.84
C GLN A 56 -7.89 9.05 9.85
N PHE A 57 -8.11 9.66 11.01
CA PHE A 57 -9.00 9.10 12.03
C PHE A 57 -10.47 9.08 11.59
N ALA A 58 -10.96 10.18 10.99
CA ALA A 58 -12.32 10.28 10.46
C ALA A 58 -12.57 9.24 9.36
N LYS A 59 -11.60 9.06 8.44
CA LYS A 59 -11.63 7.98 7.44
C LYS A 59 -11.73 6.62 8.13
N GLY A 60 -10.87 6.33 9.11
CA GLY A 60 -10.89 5.05 9.81
C GLY A 60 -12.23 4.69 10.48
N LEU A 61 -12.94 5.69 10.99
CA LEU A 61 -14.30 5.52 11.54
C LEU A 61 -15.35 5.34 10.44
N ALA A 62 -15.21 6.04 9.31
CA ALA A 62 -16.15 5.96 8.18
C ALA A 62 -16.29 4.52 7.66
N HIS A 63 -15.16 3.82 7.54
CA HIS A 63 -15.07 2.42 7.10
C HIS A 63 -15.83 1.45 8.03
N ARG A 64 -16.15 1.87 9.25
CA ARG A 64 -16.93 1.09 10.23
C ARG A 64 -18.37 1.57 10.37
N GLY A 65 -18.81 2.49 9.52
CA GLY A 65 -20.13 3.11 9.63
C GLY A 65 -20.25 4.05 10.85
N VAL A 66 -19.14 4.55 11.36
CA VAL A 66 -19.09 5.40 12.56
C VAL A 66 -18.70 6.82 12.16
N GLN A 67 -19.44 7.83 12.61
CA GLN A 67 -19.10 9.23 12.35
C GLN A 67 -18.11 9.78 13.37
N LEU A 68 -17.23 10.69 12.92
CA LEU A 68 -16.41 11.49 13.83
C LEU A 68 -17.14 12.79 14.17
N TRP A 69 -17.44 13.00 15.44
CA TRP A 69 -18.05 14.22 15.94
C TRP A 69 -17.00 15.08 16.63
N ILE A 70 -16.93 16.35 16.23
CA ILE A 70 -16.03 17.35 16.80
C ILE A 70 -16.90 18.43 17.45
N PRO A 71 -16.98 18.52 18.79
CA PRO A 71 -17.70 19.59 19.44
C PRO A 71 -17.12 20.97 19.09
N GLN A 72 -17.96 21.98 18.92
CA GLN A 72 -17.51 23.34 18.62
C GLN A 72 -16.58 23.91 19.72
N GLN A 73 -16.75 23.48 20.98
CA GLN A 73 -15.84 23.80 22.08
C GLN A 73 -14.40 23.34 21.80
N VAL A 74 -14.24 22.18 21.16
CA VAL A 74 -12.93 21.60 20.80
C VAL A 74 -12.27 22.43 19.70
N VAL A 75 -13.06 22.90 18.73
CA VAL A 75 -12.58 23.84 17.70
C VAL A 75 -12.12 25.17 18.33
N LEU A 76 -12.88 25.69 19.29
CA LEU A 76 -12.53 26.92 20.00
C LEU A 76 -11.22 26.77 20.81
N GLU A 77 -11.04 25.63 21.48
CA GLU A 77 -9.82 25.35 22.23
C GLU A 77 -8.60 25.18 21.30
N TRP A 78 -8.74 24.50 20.17
CA TRP A 78 -7.70 24.47 19.13
C TRP A 78 -7.36 25.86 18.59
N ALA A 79 -8.34 26.74 18.44
CA ALA A 79 -8.11 28.12 18.04
C ALA A 79 -7.28 28.88 19.09
N VAL A 80 -7.58 28.71 20.37
CA VAL A 80 -6.80 29.30 21.48
C VAL A 80 -5.35 28.81 21.47
N HIS A 81 -5.12 27.50 21.31
CA HIS A 81 -3.77 26.96 21.19
C HIS A 81 -3.02 27.50 19.96
N THR A 82 -3.71 27.60 18.82
CA THR A 82 -3.15 28.15 17.57
C THR A 82 -2.77 29.62 17.73
N MET A 83 -3.57 30.42 18.45
CA MET A 83 -3.27 31.82 18.74
C MET A 83 -2.01 32.00 19.59
N GLY A 84 -1.73 31.05 20.50
CA GLY A 84 -0.46 31.02 21.23
C GLY A 84 0.74 30.90 20.29
N LEU A 85 0.70 29.93 19.37
CA LEU A 85 1.74 29.70 18.36
C LEU A 85 1.90 30.91 17.42
N LEU A 86 0.79 31.49 16.95
CA LEU A 86 0.81 32.68 16.10
C LEU A 86 1.45 33.88 16.81
N SER A 87 1.20 34.03 18.12
CA SER A 87 1.80 35.11 18.92
C SER A 87 3.32 34.94 19.04
N ASP A 88 3.80 33.72 19.23
CA ASP A 88 5.23 33.42 19.28
C ASP A 88 5.91 33.60 17.91
N LEU A 89 5.23 33.20 16.83
CA LEU A 89 5.69 33.43 15.47
C LEU A 89 5.78 34.93 15.14
N ARG A 90 4.77 35.73 15.50
CA ARG A 90 4.79 37.20 15.36
C ARG A 90 5.96 37.84 16.12
N ARG A 91 6.26 37.35 17.34
CA ARG A 91 7.42 37.81 18.12
C ARG A 91 8.74 37.42 17.45
N ALA A 92 8.87 36.20 16.95
CA ALA A 92 10.05 35.74 16.22
C ALA A 92 10.27 36.55 14.94
N GLN A 93 9.20 36.78 14.16
CA GLN A 93 9.22 37.61 12.95
C GLN A 93 9.65 39.04 13.27
N THR A 94 9.15 39.61 14.36
CA THR A 94 9.57 40.95 14.81
C THR A 94 11.07 40.99 15.13
N ARG A 95 11.60 39.98 15.83
CA ARG A 95 13.04 39.88 16.14
C ARG A 95 13.90 39.76 14.89
N LEU A 96 13.51 38.90 13.96
CA LEU A 96 14.21 38.68 12.70
C LEU A 96 14.16 39.92 11.79
N ARG A 97 13.04 40.66 11.78
CA ARG A 97 12.92 41.95 11.09
C ARG A 97 13.86 42.99 11.70
N ASN A 98 13.88 43.10 13.02
CA ASN A 98 14.77 44.03 13.74
C ASN A 98 16.25 43.67 13.55
N ALA A 99 16.57 42.39 13.34
CA ALA A 99 17.92 41.92 13.02
C ALA A 99 18.32 42.14 11.54
N GLY A 100 17.43 42.68 10.71
CA GLY A 100 17.68 42.88 9.27
C GLY A 100 17.71 41.58 8.45
N LEU A 101 17.33 40.45 9.06
CA LEU A 101 17.36 39.11 8.47
C LEU A 101 16.10 38.79 7.66
N LEU A 102 15.02 39.55 7.85
CA LEU A 102 13.80 39.46 7.04
C LEU A 102 13.71 40.69 6.14
N ARG A 103 13.93 40.50 4.83
CA ARG A 103 13.80 41.58 3.84
C ARG A 103 12.43 41.69 3.19
N TRP A 104 11.61 40.63 3.17
CA TRP A 104 10.27 40.67 2.57
C TRP A 104 9.44 39.47 3.05
N PHE A 105 8.38 39.73 3.79
CA PHE A 105 7.17 38.91 3.81
C PHE A 105 6.00 39.90 3.79
N GLY A 106 5.01 39.64 2.93
CA GLY A 106 3.82 40.46 2.83
C GLY A 106 3.09 40.57 4.17
N ASP A 107 2.59 41.75 4.47
CA ASP A 107 1.73 42.01 5.61
C ASP A 107 0.49 41.10 5.57
N ASP A 108 0.23 40.49 6.73
CA ASP A 108 -1.07 40.45 7.41
C ASP A 108 -2.26 39.77 6.75
N ASN A 109 -2.28 38.43 6.79
CA ASN A 109 -3.53 37.67 6.98
C ASN A 109 -3.34 36.40 7.84
N LEU A 110 -2.39 36.42 8.78
CA LEU A 110 -2.43 35.47 9.89
C LEU A 110 -3.56 35.91 10.82
N GLY A 111 -4.62 35.12 10.95
CA GLY A 111 -5.88 35.44 11.63
C GLY A 111 -5.77 36.47 12.75
N ARG A 112 -6.57 37.53 12.67
CA ARG A 112 -6.43 38.74 13.50
C ARG A 112 -6.85 38.47 14.94
N ASP A 113 -7.81 37.57 15.13
CA ASP A 113 -8.32 37.16 16.44
C ASP A 113 -8.68 35.66 16.48
N ALA A 114 -8.96 35.17 17.69
CA ALA A 114 -9.30 33.77 17.93
C ALA A 114 -10.61 33.34 17.25
N ALA A 115 -11.53 34.27 16.98
CA ALA A 115 -12.80 33.96 16.32
C ALA A 115 -12.60 33.69 14.83
N GLU A 116 -11.74 34.46 14.16
CA GLU A 116 -11.35 34.22 12.77
C GLU A 116 -10.61 32.88 12.62
N VAL A 117 -9.68 32.58 13.53
CA VAL A 117 -8.98 31.28 13.56
C VAL A 117 -9.96 30.13 13.82
N ALA A 118 -10.89 30.28 14.77
CA ALA A 118 -11.90 29.28 15.04
C ALA A 118 -12.83 29.03 13.84
N ALA A 119 -13.26 30.09 13.14
CA ALA A 119 -14.08 29.96 11.93
C ALA A 119 -13.33 29.22 10.81
N GLY A 120 -12.03 29.53 10.62
CA GLY A 120 -11.18 28.83 9.67
C GLY A 120 -10.98 27.35 10.01
N LEU A 121 -10.74 27.04 11.28
CA LEU A 121 -10.62 25.66 11.77
C LEU A 121 -11.93 24.89 11.66
N GLN A 122 -13.06 25.52 11.99
CA GLN A 122 -14.39 24.94 11.83
C GLN A 122 -14.64 24.58 10.35
N GLN A 123 -14.45 25.53 9.44
CA GLN A 123 -14.61 25.29 8.00
C GLN A 123 -13.67 24.18 7.50
N ARG A 124 -12.44 24.11 8.04
CA ARG A 124 -11.50 23.04 7.71
C ARG A 124 -12.00 21.69 8.19
N CYS A 125 -12.54 21.59 9.41
CA CYS A 125 -13.11 20.35 9.96
C CYS A 125 -14.35 19.90 9.17
N GLU A 126 -15.26 20.82 8.84
CA GLU A 126 -16.47 20.54 8.05
C GLU A 126 -16.17 20.03 6.63
N ARG A 127 -14.99 20.34 6.08
CA ARG A 127 -14.54 19.82 4.78
C ARG A 127 -13.95 18.42 4.85
N ILE A 128 -13.70 17.88 6.04
CA ILE A 128 -13.17 16.52 6.20
C ILE A 128 -14.34 15.53 6.02
N PRO A 129 -14.26 14.56 5.10
CA PRO A 129 -15.29 13.54 4.96
C PRO A 129 -15.52 12.78 6.27
N ASN A 130 -16.77 12.41 6.54
CA ASN A 130 -17.20 11.69 7.76
C ASN A 130 -17.02 12.47 9.09
N VAL A 131 -16.77 13.79 9.02
CA VAL A 131 -16.74 14.67 10.20
C VAL A 131 -18.02 15.47 10.31
N VAL A 132 -18.57 15.54 11.53
CA VAL A 132 -19.66 16.46 11.89
C VAL A 132 -19.17 17.37 13.01
N VAL A 133 -19.21 18.68 12.79
CA VAL A 133 -18.95 19.65 13.86
C VAL A 133 -20.25 19.87 14.63
N LEU A 134 -20.26 19.51 15.92
CA LEU A 134 -21.45 19.66 16.75
C LEU A 134 -21.57 21.11 17.24
N PRO A 135 -22.70 21.79 16.97
CA PRO A 135 -22.91 23.15 17.44
C PRO A 135 -23.09 23.18 18.96
N MET A 136 -22.64 24.25 19.60
CA MET A 136 -22.92 24.45 21.02
C MET A 136 -24.43 24.61 21.28
N ASN A 137 -24.98 23.78 22.17
CA ASN A 137 -26.37 23.94 22.60
C ASN A 137 -26.46 24.91 23.80
N GLY A 138 -27.30 25.94 23.70
CA GLY A 138 -27.46 26.93 24.77
C GLY A 138 -27.95 26.33 26.10
N ALA A 139 -28.84 25.33 26.06
CA ALA A 139 -29.31 24.67 27.28
C ALA A 139 -28.23 23.78 27.91
N ALA A 140 -27.42 23.10 27.08
CA ALA A 140 -26.25 22.35 27.55
C ALA A 140 -25.22 23.26 28.21
N ALA A 141 -24.92 24.42 27.61
CA ALA A 141 -24.00 25.40 28.16
C ALA A 141 -24.47 25.96 29.52
N VAL A 142 -25.76 26.29 29.65
CA VAL A 142 -26.34 26.75 30.93
C VAL A 142 -26.24 25.67 32.00
N ALA A 143 -26.57 24.42 31.67
CA ALA A 143 -26.47 23.29 32.59
C ALA A 143 -25.02 23.05 33.03
N ALA A 144 -24.07 23.15 32.10
CA ALA A 144 -22.65 22.96 32.36
C ALA A 144 -22.04 24.06 33.26
N VAL A 145 -22.45 25.32 33.06
CA VAL A 145 -22.06 26.41 33.97
C VAL A 145 -22.64 26.19 35.36
N ARG A 146 -23.89 25.71 35.45
CA ARG A 146 -24.49 25.34 36.74
C ARG A 146 -23.70 24.22 37.42
N ASP A 147 -23.25 23.21 36.67
CA ASP A 147 -22.42 22.13 37.20
C ASP A 147 -21.10 22.64 37.80
N GLN A 148 -20.47 23.63 37.17
CA GLN A 148 -19.26 24.25 37.69
C GLN A 148 -19.53 25.10 38.95
N ILE A 149 -20.62 25.87 38.97
CA ILE A 149 -20.97 26.75 40.11
C ILE A 149 -21.39 25.93 41.33
N LEU A 150 -22.28 24.95 41.14
CA LEU A 150 -22.84 24.12 42.23
C LEU A 150 -21.93 22.94 42.58
N GLY A 151 -21.00 22.62 41.69
CA GLY A 151 -20.06 21.55 41.87
C GLY A 151 -20.62 20.15 41.68
N THR A 152 -21.67 20.04 40.87
CA THR A 152 -22.43 18.80 40.60
C THR A 152 -21.91 17.99 39.42
N GLY A 153 -20.94 18.52 38.65
CA GLY A 153 -20.34 17.87 37.48
C GLY A 153 -18.81 17.85 37.46
N PRO A 154 -18.18 17.71 36.28
CA PRO A 154 -16.73 17.55 36.10
C PRO A 154 -15.92 18.76 36.56
N GLY A 155 -14.60 18.59 36.63
CA GLY A 155 -13.66 19.65 36.96
C GLY A 155 -13.22 19.70 38.42
N ARG A 156 -12.19 20.50 38.66
CA ARG A 156 -11.48 20.62 39.95
C ARG A 156 -11.39 22.07 40.37
N VAL A 157 -11.08 22.31 41.64
CA VAL A 157 -10.76 23.65 42.11
C VAL A 157 -9.25 23.87 41.93
N GLU A 158 -8.90 24.81 41.06
CA GLU A 158 -7.52 25.23 40.85
C GLU A 158 -7.40 26.73 41.13
N LYS A 159 -6.45 27.12 41.99
CA LYS A 159 -6.24 28.53 42.40
C LYS A 159 -7.53 29.24 42.86
N GLY A 160 -8.44 28.52 43.52
CA GLY A 160 -9.71 29.04 44.01
C GLY A 160 -10.81 29.18 42.96
N ILE A 161 -10.56 28.78 41.71
CA ILE A 161 -11.53 28.79 40.62
C ILE A 161 -11.88 27.34 40.28
N ARG A 162 -13.17 27.02 40.28
CA ARG A 162 -13.64 25.70 39.82
C ARG A 162 -13.74 25.68 38.30
N THR A 163 -13.23 24.63 37.66
CA THR A 163 -13.30 24.39 36.22
C THR A 163 -14.33 23.30 35.87
N GLY A 164 -14.45 22.91 34.60
CA GLY A 164 -15.23 21.75 34.14
C GLY A 164 -16.51 22.08 33.38
N ALA A 165 -16.90 23.35 33.24
CA ALA A 165 -18.07 23.70 32.41
C ALA A 165 -17.89 23.29 30.95
N VAL A 166 -16.67 23.37 30.39
CA VAL A 166 -16.44 22.92 29.00
C VAL A 166 -16.65 21.41 28.91
N ASP A 167 -16.03 20.64 29.79
CA ASP A 167 -16.15 19.17 29.83
C ASP A 167 -17.59 18.69 29.97
N SER A 168 -18.38 19.38 30.79
CA SER A 168 -19.80 19.04 30.91
C SER A 168 -20.60 19.45 29.68
N SER A 169 -20.25 20.55 29.01
CA SER A 169 -21.03 21.13 27.92
C SER A 169 -20.95 20.26 26.67
N TRP A 170 -19.74 19.89 26.23
CA TRP A 170 -19.58 19.13 25.00
C TRP A 170 -20.09 17.68 25.11
N VAL A 171 -20.06 17.09 26.32
CA VAL A 171 -20.72 15.79 26.58
C VAL A 171 -22.23 15.90 26.40
N ARG A 172 -22.85 16.97 26.92
CA ARG A 172 -24.29 17.22 26.77
C ARG A 172 -24.67 17.51 25.31
N ASP A 173 -23.85 18.23 24.56
CA ASP A 173 -24.09 18.51 23.14
C ASP A 173 -24.11 17.23 22.31
N ALA A 174 -23.15 16.31 22.52
CA ALA A 174 -23.14 15.01 21.86
C ALA A 174 -24.39 14.17 22.19
N LEU A 175 -24.84 14.20 23.45
CA LEU A 175 -26.05 13.50 23.86
C LEU A 175 -27.31 14.10 23.23
N VAL A 176 -27.42 15.43 23.17
CA VAL A 176 -28.54 16.11 22.51
C VAL A 176 -28.60 15.77 21.02
N HIS A 177 -27.43 15.63 20.36
CA HIS A 177 -27.38 15.32 18.94
C HIS A 177 -27.90 13.92 18.60
N LEU A 178 -27.86 12.97 19.55
CA LEU A 178 -28.38 11.61 19.38
C LEU A 178 -29.65 11.34 20.22
N ASP A 179 -30.47 12.37 20.48
CA ASP A 179 -31.70 12.29 21.27
C ASP A 179 -31.53 11.59 22.66
N GLY A 180 -30.34 11.70 23.25
CA GLY A 180 -30.00 11.16 24.57
C GLY A 180 -29.49 9.71 24.59
N ASP A 181 -29.32 9.06 23.44
CA ASP A 181 -28.86 7.66 23.36
C ASP A 181 -27.34 7.52 23.57
N HIS A 182 -26.90 7.65 24.83
CA HIS A 182 -25.51 7.55 25.25
C HIS A 182 -24.83 6.21 24.93
N ARG A 183 -25.59 5.14 24.64
CA ARG A 183 -25.05 3.78 24.46
C ARG A 183 -24.33 3.59 23.12
N LYS A 184 -24.63 4.45 22.15
CA LYS A 184 -24.05 4.41 20.80
C LYS A 184 -22.93 5.43 20.57
N ILE A 185 -22.46 6.08 21.63
CA ILE A 185 -21.44 7.14 21.53
C ILE A 185 -20.19 6.70 22.29
N ILE A 186 -19.02 6.94 21.70
CA ILE A 186 -17.73 6.79 22.40
C ILE A 186 -17.05 8.14 22.53
N PHE A 187 -16.74 8.51 23.75
CA PHE A 187 -16.04 9.74 24.08
C PHE A 187 -14.53 9.50 24.11
N LEU A 188 -13.80 10.16 23.21
CA LEU A 188 -12.37 9.97 23.00
C LEU A 188 -11.57 11.10 23.66
N THR A 189 -10.88 10.82 24.76
CA THR A 189 -10.18 11.83 25.57
C THR A 189 -8.97 11.22 26.30
N LYS A 190 -7.94 12.00 26.63
CA LYS A 190 -6.91 11.53 27.60
C LYS A 190 -7.39 11.66 29.05
N ASN A 191 -8.41 12.47 29.30
CA ASN A 191 -8.94 12.74 30.63
C ASN A 191 -10.33 12.12 30.84
N GLY A 192 -10.42 10.80 30.78
CA GLY A 192 -11.70 10.10 30.91
C GLY A 192 -12.39 10.25 32.28
N ALA A 193 -11.71 10.79 33.30
CA ALA A 193 -12.30 11.02 34.62
C ALA A 193 -13.39 12.10 34.57
N ASP A 194 -13.17 13.19 33.84
CA ASP A 194 -14.10 14.31 33.73
C ASP A 194 -15.31 13.95 32.86
N VAL A 195 -15.10 13.26 31.73
CA VAL A 195 -16.21 12.73 30.91
C VAL A 195 -17.12 11.80 31.72
N ARG A 196 -16.53 10.88 32.51
CA ARG A 196 -17.33 10.00 33.39
C ARG A 196 -18.03 10.77 34.51
N ALA A 197 -17.45 11.86 35.00
CA ALA A 197 -18.10 12.72 35.98
C ALA A 197 -19.30 13.47 35.39
N ALA A 198 -19.19 13.96 34.15
CA ALA A 198 -20.30 14.54 33.41
C ALA A 198 -21.44 13.53 33.21
N GLY A 199 -21.12 12.28 32.83
CA GLY A 199 -22.11 11.20 32.75
C GLY A 199 -22.81 10.93 34.07
N ARG A 200 -22.07 10.82 35.17
CA ARG A 200 -22.67 10.62 36.51
C ARG A 200 -23.57 11.76 36.94
N ALA A 201 -23.23 13.01 36.62
CA ALA A 201 -24.08 14.18 36.90
C ALA A 201 -25.43 14.10 36.18
N LEU A 202 -25.47 13.40 35.05
CA LEU A 202 -26.67 13.10 34.26
C LEU A 202 -27.37 11.80 34.66
N GLY A 203 -26.81 11.02 35.59
CA GLY A 203 -27.29 9.69 35.92
C GLY A 203 -27.03 8.64 34.83
N LEU A 204 -26.05 8.87 33.95
CA LEU A 204 -25.71 8.01 32.80
C LEU A 204 -24.33 7.36 32.96
N GLU A 205 -24.20 6.14 32.45
CA GLU A 205 -22.91 5.49 32.28
C GLU A 205 -22.37 5.80 30.89
N ILE A 206 -21.21 6.47 30.78
CA ILE A 206 -20.65 6.92 29.50
C ILE A 206 -19.49 6.03 29.07
N ARG A 207 -19.54 5.57 27.81
CA ARG A 207 -18.43 4.86 27.16
C ARG A 207 -17.34 5.85 26.77
N CYS A 208 -16.17 5.70 27.39
CA CYS A 208 -15.02 6.58 27.18
C CYS A 208 -13.77 5.78 26.84
N TRP A 209 -13.03 6.23 25.84
CA TRP A 209 -11.75 5.65 25.44
C TRP A 209 -10.59 6.60 25.74
N THR A 210 -9.62 6.10 26.51
CA THR A 210 -8.39 6.84 26.88
C THR A 210 -7.10 6.18 26.38
N GLY A 211 -7.21 5.02 25.70
CA GLY A 211 -6.09 4.21 25.23
C GLY A 211 -5.39 4.77 23.99
N ARG A 212 -4.60 3.91 23.32
CA ARG A 212 -4.04 4.21 21.99
C ARG A 212 -5.11 3.98 20.92
N LEU A 213 -4.98 4.65 19.77
CA LEU A 213 -5.91 4.49 18.64
C LEU A 213 -5.96 3.07 18.11
N ASN A 214 -4.82 2.40 17.98
CA ASN A 214 -4.74 1.05 17.43
C ASN A 214 -5.56 0.06 18.27
N SER A 215 -5.52 0.21 19.59
CA SER A 215 -6.30 -0.61 20.50
C SER A 215 -7.79 -0.25 20.51
N LEU A 216 -8.20 0.95 20.08
CA LEU A 216 -9.61 1.30 19.90
C LEU A 216 -10.18 0.55 18.69
N PHE A 217 -9.48 0.60 17.55
CA PHE A 217 -9.91 -0.10 16.35
C PHE A 217 -9.86 -1.62 16.51
N GLY A 218 -8.86 -2.17 17.21
CA GLY A 218 -8.78 -3.62 17.44
C GLY A 218 -9.82 -4.18 18.42
N ASN A 219 -10.18 -3.44 19.47
CA ASN A 219 -10.99 -3.99 20.58
C ASN A 219 -12.44 -3.51 20.62
N VAL A 220 -12.72 -2.31 20.09
CA VAL A 220 -14.02 -1.63 20.26
C VAL A 220 -14.79 -1.54 18.95
N PHE A 221 -14.06 -1.35 17.85
CA PHE A 221 -14.60 -1.46 16.50
C PHE A 221 -13.86 -2.55 15.71
N PRO A 222 -13.81 -3.80 16.20
CA PRO A 222 -13.17 -4.87 15.47
C PRO A 222 -13.80 -4.90 14.08
N ILE A 223 -12.94 -4.84 13.06
CA ILE A 223 -13.37 -5.16 11.71
C ILE A 223 -13.91 -6.58 11.81
N THR A 224 -15.17 -6.80 11.44
CA THR A 224 -15.64 -8.15 11.13
C THR A 224 -14.61 -8.69 10.14
N PRO A 225 -13.85 -9.75 10.47
CA PRO A 225 -12.84 -10.25 9.57
C PRO A 225 -13.47 -10.37 8.19
N ILE A 226 -12.91 -9.70 7.19
CA ILE A 226 -13.25 -10.03 5.81
C ILE A 226 -12.84 -11.49 5.71
N ALA A 227 -13.81 -12.39 5.73
CA ALA A 227 -13.58 -13.81 5.53
C ALA A 227 -12.68 -13.91 4.31
N ASP A 228 -11.52 -14.55 4.42
CA ASP A 228 -10.48 -14.75 3.39
C ASP A 228 -11.00 -14.55 1.97
N GLY A 229 -11.10 -13.28 1.58
CA GLY A 229 -11.91 -12.81 0.49
C GLY A 229 -11.23 -11.55 0.00
N ASP A 230 -10.47 -11.60 -1.08
CA ASP A 230 -10.18 -12.70 -1.99
C ASP A 230 -8.82 -12.30 -2.58
N GLN A 231 -7.77 -13.14 -2.49
CA GLN A 231 -6.46 -12.77 -3.05
C GLN A 231 -6.58 -12.33 -4.52
N VAL A 232 -7.59 -12.85 -5.24
CA VAL A 232 -7.99 -12.42 -6.58
C VAL A 232 -8.42 -10.95 -6.63
N THR A 233 -9.14 -10.44 -5.63
CA THR A 233 -9.54 -9.03 -5.57
C THR A 233 -8.32 -8.14 -5.33
N VAL A 234 -7.41 -8.54 -4.43
CA VAL A 234 -6.14 -7.84 -4.18
C VAL A 234 -5.28 -7.81 -5.44
N LEU A 235 -5.12 -8.96 -6.10
CA LEU A 235 -4.42 -9.08 -7.38
C LEU A 235 -5.01 -8.14 -8.44
N LYS A 236 -6.34 -8.11 -8.60
CA LYS A 236 -7.01 -7.20 -9.56
C LYS A 236 -6.67 -5.74 -9.27
N THR A 237 -6.74 -5.32 -8.00
CA THR A 237 -6.40 -3.94 -7.61
C THR A 237 -4.94 -3.62 -7.92
N ILE A 238 -4.00 -4.53 -7.61
CA ILE A 238 -2.58 -4.37 -7.93
C ILE A 238 -2.40 -4.19 -9.45
N CYS A 239 -2.95 -5.10 -10.25
CA CYS A 239 -2.80 -5.08 -11.70
C CYS A 239 -3.38 -3.82 -12.34
N THR A 240 -4.54 -3.34 -11.86
CA THR A 240 -5.14 -2.09 -12.34
C THR A 240 -4.22 -0.88 -12.07
N VAL A 241 -3.66 -0.78 -10.86
CA VAL A 241 -2.77 0.35 -10.52
C VAL A 241 -1.48 0.30 -11.34
N LEU A 242 -0.83 -0.87 -11.43
CA LEU A 242 0.40 -1.04 -12.22
C LEU A 242 0.19 -0.62 -13.69
N GLN A 243 -0.89 -1.09 -14.31
CA GLN A 243 -1.17 -0.74 -15.70
C GLN A 243 -1.48 0.74 -15.91
N LEU A 244 -2.27 1.37 -15.02
CA LEU A 244 -2.54 2.81 -15.09
C LEU A 244 -1.25 3.64 -14.99
N THR A 245 -0.33 3.23 -14.12
CA THR A 245 0.97 3.91 -13.98
C THR A 245 1.87 3.73 -15.21
N LEU A 246 1.92 2.54 -15.81
CA LEU A 246 2.70 2.28 -17.03
C LEU A 246 2.17 3.08 -18.24
N ILE A 247 0.85 3.17 -18.40
CA ILE A 247 0.24 4.01 -19.44
C ILE A 247 0.63 5.48 -19.22
N GLY A 248 0.56 5.97 -17.98
CA GLY A 248 1.00 7.33 -17.62
C GLY A 248 2.46 7.61 -17.96
N SER A 249 3.37 6.65 -17.72
CA SER A 249 4.80 6.76 -18.04
C SER A 249 5.05 6.75 -19.56
N SER A 250 4.30 5.96 -20.33
CA SER A 250 4.45 5.85 -21.80
C SER A 250 4.04 7.11 -22.60
N LEU A 251 3.31 8.05 -22.00
CA LEU A 251 2.85 9.29 -22.63
C LEU A 251 3.90 10.43 -22.61
N GLY A 252 5.10 10.17 -22.08
CA GLY A 252 6.26 11.07 -22.15
C GLY A 252 6.92 11.06 -23.54
N ASN A 253 7.18 12.24 -24.10
CA ASN A 253 7.71 12.48 -25.46
C ASN A 253 8.77 11.47 -25.95
N SER A 254 8.54 10.93 -27.15
CA SER A 254 9.36 9.96 -27.91
C SER A 254 10.78 10.40 -28.34
N ARG A 255 11.34 11.42 -27.69
CA ARG A 255 12.73 11.86 -27.91
C ARG A 255 13.58 11.89 -26.64
N ASN A 256 12.95 11.76 -25.48
CA ASN A 256 13.63 11.58 -24.19
C ASN A 256 13.09 10.27 -23.62
N HIS A 257 13.96 9.30 -23.36
CA HIS A 257 13.65 8.05 -22.66
C HIS A 257 12.58 8.28 -21.59
N ALA A 258 11.46 7.55 -21.68
CA ALA A 258 10.30 7.82 -20.86
C ALA A 258 10.65 7.65 -19.38
N ALA A 259 10.15 8.53 -18.52
CA ALA A 259 10.42 8.43 -17.10
C ALA A 259 9.84 7.12 -16.55
N PRO A 260 10.62 6.33 -15.79
CA PRO A 260 10.15 5.08 -15.23
C PRO A 260 8.98 5.31 -14.26
N PRO A 261 8.18 4.27 -13.98
CA PRO A 261 7.06 4.39 -13.05
C PRO A 261 7.50 4.90 -11.68
N VAL A 262 6.67 5.75 -11.05
CA VAL A 262 7.00 6.44 -9.77
C VAL A 262 7.28 5.48 -8.61
N TRP A 263 6.78 4.25 -8.69
CA TRP A 263 6.97 3.22 -7.67
C TRP A 263 8.25 2.39 -7.85
N PHE A 264 9.01 2.64 -8.92
CA PHE A 264 10.23 1.91 -9.24
C PHE A 264 11.46 2.77 -8.95
N GLU A 265 12.37 2.27 -8.12
CA GLU A 265 13.61 2.96 -7.77
C GLU A 265 14.67 2.64 -8.82
N THR A 266 14.96 3.59 -9.71
CA THR A 266 15.87 3.37 -10.84
C THR A 266 17.29 3.03 -10.42
N ASP A 267 17.75 3.51 -9.28
CA ASP A 267 19.09 3.33 -8.75
C ASP A 267 19.27 2.04 -7.93
N ASN A 268 18.22 1.22 -7.84
CA ASN A 268 18.18 0.03 -6.99
C ASN A 268 17.91 -1.25 -7.80
N ILE A 269 18.74 -1.49 -8.82
CA ILE A 269 18.66 -2.65 -9.73
C ILE A 269 19.98 -3.43 -9.68
N ASP A 270 19.89 -4.72 -9.42
CA ASP A 270 20.97 -5.67 -9.62
C ASP A 270 21.00 -6.13 -11.09
N PRO A 271 22.07 -5.81 -11.86
CA PRO A 271 22.18 -6.21 -13.26
C PRO A 271 22.29 -7.73 -13.45
N GLY A 272 22.51 -8.51 -12.39
CA GLY A 272 22.60 -9.96 -12.43
C GLY A 272 23.96 -10.47 -12.92
N ASP A 273 24.16 -11.79 -12.83
CA ASP A 273 25.43 -12.45 -13.16
C ASP A 273 25.51 -12.96 -14.62
N ASP A 274 24.41 -12.85 -15.37
CA ASP A 274 24.25 -13.40 -16.73
C ASP A 274 24.45 -12.35 -17.84
N ILE A 275 25.32 -11.38 -17.57
CA ILE A 275 25.65 -10.29 -18.49
C ILE A 275 26.55 -10.81 -19.61
N HIS A 276 26.28 -10.39 -20.84
CA HIS A 276 27.15 -10.74 -21.97
C HIS A 276 28.58 -10.23 -21.73
N PRO A 277 29.65 -11.04 -21.91
CA PRO A 277 31.02 -10.68 -21.53
C PRO A 277 31.49 -9.33 -22.08
N ARG A 278 31.12 -9.00 -23.33
CA ARG A 278 31.44 -7.67 -23.91
C ARG A 278 30.81 -6.50 -23.18
N ILE A 279 29.57 -6.65 -22.72
CA ILE A 279 28.89 -5.61 -21.94
C ILE A 279 29.51 -5.57 -20.54
N GLN A 280 29.80 -6.72 -19.94
CA GLN A 280 30.47 -6.79 -18.64
C GLN A 280 31.84 -6.11 -18.66
N GLU A 281 32.68 -6.40 -19.65
CA GLU A 281 33.99 -5.76 -19.85
C GLU A 281 33.87 -4.23 -20.01
N HIS A 282 32.79 -3.75 -20.64
CA HIS A 282 32.53 -2.33 -20.78
C HIS A 282 32.05 -1.72 -19.46
N ILE A 283 31.11 -2.35 -18.75
CA ILE A 283 30.63 -1.91 -17.44
C ILE A 283 31.79 -1.80 -16.43
N GLU A 284 32.74 -2.73 -16.46
CA GLU A 284 33.94 -2.70 -15.61
C GLU A 284 34.86 -1.50 -15.88
N GLN A 285 34.77 -0.87 -17.05
CA GLN A 285 35.52 0.34 -17.43
C GLN A 285 34.79 1.63 -17.03
N LEU A 286 33.51 1.54 -16.66
CA LEU A 286 32.71 2.69 -16.24
C LEU A 286 33.02 3.09 -14.80
N VAL A 287 33.10 4.40 -14.57
CA VAL A 287 33.15 5.02 -13.24
C VAL A 287 31.73 5.38 -12.81
N ASP A 288 31.39 4.95 -11.60
CA ASP A 288 30.05 5.08 -11.00
C ASP A 288 28.92 4.58 -11.92
N PRO A 289 28.99 3.32 -12.43
CA PRO A 289 27.94 2.79 -13.29
C PRO A 289 26.62 2.72 -12.52
N TYR A 290 25.54 3.14 -13.16
CA TYR A 290 24.19 2.97 -12.65
C TYR A 290 23.30 2.37 -13.73
N VAL A 291 22.43 1.45 -13.32
CA VAL A 291 21.50 0.76 -14.21
C VAL A 291 20.16 1.51 -14.18
N GLN A 292 19.46 1.59 -15.30
CA GLN A 292 18.12 2.14 -15.39
C GLN A 292 17.25 1.27 -16.31
N ILE A 293 15.94 1.32 -16.13
CA ILE A 293 15.01 0.73 -17.10
C ILE A 293 14.96 1.58 -18.36
N ASP A 294 15.03 0.93 -19.52
CA ASP A 294 14.71 1.52 -20.83
C ASP A 294 13.41 0.89 -21.38
N PRO A 295 12.37 1.68 -21.67
CA PRO A 295 11.12 1.18 -22.24
C PRO A 295 11.32 0.51 -23.61
N PRO A 296 10.46 -0.45 -24.02
CA PRO A 296 9.11 -0.70 -23.48
C PRO A 296 9.06 -1.67 -22.31
N ILE A 297 8.19 -1.39 -21.33
CA ILE A 297 7.94 -2.25 -20.17
C ILE A 297 6.67 -3.09 -20.40
N LYS A 298 6.77 -4.41 -20.26
CA LYS A 298 5.64 -5.36 -20.30
C LYS A 298 5.52 -6.07 -18.95
N ILE A 299 4.32 -6.12 -18.36
CA ILE A 299 4.08 -6.93 -17.16
C ILE A 299 3.88 -8.39 -17.57
N ILE A 300 4.69 -9.28 -17.01
CA ILE A 300 4.60 -10.72 -17.26
C ILE A 300 3.66 -11.37 -16.27
N ASP A 301 3.89 -11.15 -14.98
CA ASP A 301 3.00 -11.58 -13.91
C ASP A 301 3.23 -10.83 -12.58
N VAL A 302 2.38 -11.16 -11.60
CA VAL A 302 2.48 -10.74 -10.21
C VAL A 302 2.50 -12.02 -9.36
N ARG A 303 3.48 -12.13 -8.46
CA ARG A 303 3.71 -13.32 -7.62
C ARG A 303 3.95 -12.95 -6.16
N ASP A 304 4.03 -13.98 -5.31
CA ASP A 304 4.41 -13.89 -3.91
C ASP A 304 3.51 -12.93 -3.11
N ILE A 305 2.19 -12.95 -3.39
CA ILE A 305 1.23 -12.02 -2.76
C ILE A 305 0.99 -12.42 -1.30
N GLU A 306 1.57 -11.66 -0.38
CA GLU A 306 1.39 -11.78 1.06
C GLU A 306 0.58 -10.60 1.61
N VAL A 307 -0.48 -10.90 2.36
CA VAL A 307 -1.31 -9.87 3.00
C VAL A 307 -1.09 -9.91 4.51
N ASP A 308 -0.42 -8.89 5.03
CA ASP A 308 -0.18 -8.71 6.45
C ASP A 308 -1.26 -7.81 7.09
N ASN A 309 -1.95 -8.37 8.08
CA ASN A 309 -3.02 -7.70 8.82
C ASN A 309 -2.43 -7.08 10.09
N ASN A 310 -1.82 -5.91 9.96
CA ASN A 310 -1.18 -5.21 11.10
C ASN A 310 -2.15 -4.52 12.08
N GLY A 311 -3.44 -4.86 12.05
CA GLY A 311 -4.46 -4.38 13.00
C GLY A 311 -4.84 -2.90 12.85
N GLU A 312 -4.29 -2.19 11.86
CA GLU A 312 -4.71 -0.86 11.42
C GLU A 312 -5.60 -0.98 10.15
N ASN A 313 -6.20 0.14 9.73
CA ASN A 313 -7.07 0.22 8.54
C ASN A 313 -6.33 0.07 7.20
N THR A 314 -5.07 -0.31 7.29
CA THR A 314 -4.09 -0.47 6.24
C THR A 314 -3.59 -1.90 6.34
N ARG A 315 -3.90 -2.70 5.32
CA ARG A 315 -3.26 -3.99 5.15
C ARG A 315 -1.99 -3.75 4.36
N THR A 316 -0.86 -4.22 4.87
CA THR A 316 0.36 -4.20 4.08
C THR A 316 0.31 -5.41 3.16
N VAL A 317 0.33 -5.18 1.85
CA VAL A 317 0.42 -6.23 0.85
C VAL A 317 1.85 -6.22 0.30
N ARG A 318 2.54 -7.33 0.42
CA ARG A 318 3.84 -7.55 -0.23
C ARG A 318 3.64 -8.45 -1.42
N PHE A 319 4.33 -8.17 -2.52
CA PHE A 319 4.26 -8.95 -3.74
C PHE A 319 5.47 -8.65 -4.62
N ALA A 320 5.74 -9.50 -5.60
CA ALA A 320 6.75 -9.26 -6.62
C ALA A 320 6.08 -9.11 -8.00
N VAL A 321 6.57 -8.16 -8.79
CA VAL A 321 6.14 -7.99 -10.19
C VAL A 321 7.26 -8.46 -11.10
N ARG A 322 6.95 -9.31 -12.08
CA ARG A 322 7.88 -9.65 -13.17
C ARG A 322 7.63 -8.75 -14.37
N LEU A 323 8.67 -8.05 -14.80
CA LEU A 323 8.64 -7.12 -15.93
C LEU A 323 9.60 -7.59 -17.02
N LEU A 324 9.21 -7.45 -18.27
CA LEU A 324 10.11 -7.56 -19.43
C LEU A 324 10.38 -6.14 -19.96
N THR A 325 11.64 -5.77 -20.05
CA THR A 325 12.11 -4.45 -20.53
C THR A 325 13.60 -4.51 -20.84
N ASP A 326 14.13 -3.48 -21.48
CA ASP A 326 15.57 -3.33 -21.64
C ASP A 326 16.17 -2.63 -20.41
N LEU A 327 17.44 -2.92 -20.11
CA LEU A 327 18.19 -2.21 -19.07
C LEU A 327 19.30 -1.39 -19.70
N ARG A 328 19.35 -0.11 -19.37
CA ARG A 328 20.39 0.80 -19.79
C ARG A 328 21.41 0.95 -18.67
N VAL A 329 22.69 0.75 -18.97
CA VAL A 329 23.77 1.03 -18.04
C VAL A 329 24.47 2.30 -18.49
N ASP A 330 24.42 3.32 -17.65
CA ASP A 330 25.11 4.58 -17.89
C ASP A 330 26.28 4.71 -16.92
N GLY A 331 27.40 5.22 -17.41
CA GLY A 331 28.54 5.51 -16.56
C GLY A 331 29.44 6.59 -17.15
N ARG A 332 30.47 6.97 -16.38
CA ARG A 332 31.48 7.92 -16.84
C ARG A 332 32.73 7.18 -17.29
N VAL A 333 33.29 7.57 -18.42
CA VAL A 333 34.59 7.05 -18.88
C VAL A 333 35.69 8.07 -18.57
N ILE A 334 36.83 7.58 -18.10
CA ILE A 334 38.04 8.39 -17.94
C ILE A 334 38.89 8.19 -19.20
N ASP A 335 39.31 9.28 -19.85
CA ASP A 335 40.17 9.21 -21.02
C ASP A 335 41.62 8.82 -20.62
N ASP A 336 42.42 8.38 -21.59
CA ASP A 336 43.81 7.96 -21.41
C ASP A 336 44.71 9.05 -20.79
N ASP A 337 44.30 10.33 -20.87
CA ASP A 337 44.98 11.47 -20.28
C ASP A 337 44.53 11.80 -18.83
N GLY A 338 43.63 11.01 -18.26
CA GLY A 338 43.08 11.20 -16.91
C GLY A 338 42.03 12.31 -16.82
N SER A 339 41.60 12.89 -17.94
CA SER A 339 40.50 13.84 -17.98
C SER A 339 39.14 13.11 -18.05
N LEU A 340 38.17 13.61 -17.28
CA LEU A 340 36.78 13.16 -17.38
C LEU A 340 36.19 13.73 -18.67
N ILE A 341 36.12 12.91 -19.73
CA ILE A 341 35.27 13.24 -20.87
C ILE A 341 33.83 13.15 -20.38
N THR A 342 33.15 14.30 -20.34
CA THR A 342 31.73 14.35 -20.00
C THR A 342 30.92 13.94 -21.23
N LEU A 343 30.89 12.64 -21.50
CA LEU A 343 29.88 11.99 -22.31
C LEU A 343 29.53 10.72 -21.54
N TYR A 344 28.28 10.58 -21.13
CA TYR A 344 27.80 9.31 -20.57
C TYR A 344 28.00 8.27 -21.66
N ASP A 345 28.76 7.21 -21.36
CA ASP A 345 28.76 6.03 -22.22
C ASP A 345 27.61 5.14 -21.76
N THR A 346 26.93 4.54 -22.73
CA THR A 346 25.64 3.90 -22.55
C THR A 346 25.65 2.55 -23.24
N ASP A 347 25.45 1.49 -22.46
CA ASP A 347 25.15 0.16 -22.98
C ASP A 347 23.68 -0.20 -22.70
N ILE A 348 23.12 -1.02 -23.59
CA ILE A 348 21.77 -1.55 -23.46
C ILE A 348 21.85 -3.08 -23.35
N MET A 349 21.33 -3.60 -22.26
CA MET A 349 21.04 -5.01 -22.06
C MET A 349 19.60 -5.25 -22.50
N GLU A 350 19.46 -5.83 -23.69
CA GLU A 350 18.15 -6.12 -24.31
C GLU A 350 17.43 -7.28 -23.61
N ASP A 351 16.10 -7.25 -23.67
CA ASP A 351 15.20 -8.33 -23.24
C ASP A 351 15.55 -8.88 -21.84
N ARG A 352 15.44 -8.01 -20.83
CA ARG A 352 15.69 -8.37 -19.43
C ARG A 352 14.38 -8.62 -18.71
N LEU A 353 14.36 -9.73 -17.99
CA LEU A 353 13.30 -10.07 -17.06
C LEU A 353 13.69 -9.56 -15.67
N LEU A 354 13.00 -8.53 -15.19
CA LEU A 354 13.17 -8.01 -13.84
C LEU A 354 12.15 -8.62 -12.89
N ARG A 355 12.59 -8.95 -11.67
CA ARG A 355 11.74 -9.22 -10.52
C ARG A 355 11.84 -8.07 -9.54
N VAL A 356 10.72 -7.37 -9.35
CA VAL A 356 10.63 -6.16 -8.51
C VAL A 356 9.81 -6.45 -7.26
N PRO A 357 10.43 -6.56 -6.08
CA PRO A 357 9.71 -6.77 -4.82
C PRO A 357 9.11 -5.46 -4.31
N LEU A 358 7.79 -5.40 -4.22
CA LEU A 358 7.00 -4.23 -3.84
C LEU A 358 6.23 -4.47 -2.55
N ALA A 359 6.04 -3.40 -1.78
CA ALA A 359 5.07 -3.34 -0.71
C ALA A 359 4.05 -2.25 -1.00
N ALA A 360 2.84 -2.50 -0.55
CA ALA A 360 1.73 -1.62 -0.75
C ALA A 360 0.78 -1.54 0.44
N GLU A 361 0.11 -0.41 0.58
CA GLU A 361 -0.99 -0.28 1.51
C GLU A 361 -2.31 -0.50 0.78
N LEU A 362 -2.99 -1.59 1.13
CA LEU A 362 -4.35 -1.86 0.72
C LEU A 362 -5.30 -1.22 1.73
N THR A 363 -6.01 -0.21 1.23
CA THR A 363 -7.09 0.49 1.94
C THR A 363 -8.43 0.18 1.28
N ASP A 364 -9.53 0.53 1.93
CA ASP A 364 -10.87 0.38 1.32
C ASP A 364 -11.08 1.31 0.10
N ASP A 365 -10.28 2.38 -0.03
CA ASP A 365 -10.21 3.28 -1.20
C ASP A 365 -9.36 2.68 -2.36
N GLY A 366 -8.71 1.53 -2.15
CA GLY A 366 -7.80 0.88 -3.10
C GLY A 366 -6.34 0.82 -2.62
N LEU A 367 -5.42 0.58 -3.56
CA LEU A 367 -3.98 0.49 -3.31
C LEU A 367 -3.35 1.90 -3.39
N THR A 368 -2.71 2.38 -2.32
CA THR A 368 -2.33 3.81 -2.23
C THR A 368 -0.83 4.10 -2.32
N ILE A 369 -0.01 3.21 -1.79
CA ILE A 369 1.45 3.36 -1.79
C ILE A 369 2.01 2.12 -2.46
N LEU A 370 2.95 2.29 -3.37
CA LEU A 370 3.74 1.23 -3.97
C LEU A 370 5.19 1.64 -3.76
N THR A 371 5.93 0.88 -2.97
CA THR A 371 7.36 1.12 -2.73
C THR A 371 8.15 -0.14 -2.97
N GLN A 372 9.25 0.00 -3.70
CA GLN A 372 10.25 -1.03 -3.81
C GLN A 372 10.82 -1.33 -2.41
N THR A 373 10.86 -2.60 -2.06
CA THR A 373 11.25 -3.06 -0.71
C THR A 373 12.69 -3.54 -0.65
N GLU A 374 13.19 -4.06 -1.76
CA GLU A 374 14.54 -4.61 -1.94
C GLU A 374 15.02 -4.31 -3.37
N SER A 375 16.31 -4.51 -3.64
CA SER A 375 16.85 -4.35 -5.00
C SER A 375 16.12 -5.24 -6.00
N ALA A 376 15.76 -4.65 -7.16
CA ALA A 376 15.19 -5.41 -8.25
C ALA A 376 16.27 -6.32 -8.82
N SER A 377 15.97 -7.61 -8.99
CA SER A 377 16.90 -8.53 -9.65
C SER A 377 16.58 -8.62 -11.12
N SER A 378 17.59 -8.75 -11.97
CA SER A 378 17.42 -8.94 -13.41
C SER A 378 18.10 -10.22 -13.90
N GLN A 379 17.49 -10.85 -14.91
CA GLN A 379 18.06 -11.97 -15.65
C GLN A 379 17.68 -11.86 -17.13
N ALA A 380 18.37 -12.58 -18.00
CA ALA A 380 18.11 -12.62 -19.43
C ALA A 380 16.76 -13.29 -19.67
N ALA A 381 15.92 -12.65 -20.48
CA ALA A 381 14.64 -13.24 -20.88
C ALA A 381 14.84 -14.40 -21.86
N GLU A 382 15.94 -14.39 -22.61
CA GLU A 382 16.31 -15.51 -23.47
C GLU A 382 16.60 -16.77 -22.64
N GLN A 383 15.92 -17.87 -22.95
CA GLN A 383 16.10 -19.17 -22.29
C GLN A 383 16.59 -20.22 -23.30
N ARG A 384 17.62 -20.99 -22.92
CA ARG A 384 18.29 -21.95 -23.80
C ARG A 384 18.29 -23.37 -23.24
N PHE A 385 18.04 -24.35 -24.11
CA PHE A 385 17.76 -25.74 -23.78
C PHE A 385 18.53 -26.72 -24.66
N ASP A 386 18.74 -27.94 -24.15
CA ASP A 386 19.50 -28.98 -24.86
C ASP A 386 18.72 -29.50 -26.08
N ASP A 387 17.40 -29.62 -25.96
CA ASP A 387 16.48 -29.95 -27.05
C ASP A 387 15.12 -29.23 -26.94
N GLY A 388 14.27 -29.46 -27.94
CA GLY A 388 12.92 -28.90 -28.00
C GLY A 388 11.97 -29.46 -26.93
N TYR A 389 12.25 -30.65 -26.39
CA TYR A 389 11.44 -31.29 -25.36
C TYR A 389 11.67 -30.59 -24.04
N ASP A 390 12.93 -30.40 -23.65
CA ASP A 390 13.32 -29.67 -22.44
C ASP A 390 12.78 -28.24 -22.47
N ALA A 391 12.84 -27.57 -23.62
CA ALA A 391 12.28 -26.24 -23.80
C ALA A 391 10.77 -26.20 -23.54
N TYR A 392 10.03 -27.18 -24.05
CA TYR A 392 8.57 -27.24 -23.88
C TYR A 392 8.17 -27.61 -22.45
N VAL A 393 8.85 -28.61 -21.86
CA VAL A 393 8.60 -29.03 -20.49
C VAL A 393 8.86 -27.88 -19.54
N TRP A 394 9.99 -27.16 -19.69
CA TRP A 394 10.27 -25.97 -18.89
C TRP A 394 9.18 -24.91 -19.04
N LEU A 395 8.79 -24.57 -20.28
CA LEU A 395 7.75 -23.56 -20.51
C LEU A 395 6.44 -23.92 -19.82
N TYR A 396 6.03 -25.19 -19.90
CA TYR A 396 4.80 -25.66 -19.28
C TYR A 396 4.91 -25.74 -17.75
N THR A 397 5.89 -26.47 -17.21
CA THR A 397 5.95 -26.78 -15.76
C THR A 397 6.58 -25.68 -14.93
N GLU A 398 7.63 -25.04 -15.41
CA GLU A 398 8.44 -24.09 -14.65
C GLU A 398 7.95 -22.65 -14.82
N GLU A 399 7.29 -22.34 -15.93
CA GLU A 399 6.79 -20.98 -16.22
C GLU A 399 5.26 -20.89 -16.14
N ILE A 400 4.51 -21.51 -17.06
CA ILE A 400 3.05 -21.37 -17.15
C ILE A 400 2.32 -21.95 -15.93
N CYS A 401 2.69 -23.15 -15.49
CA CYS A 401 2.06 -23.78 -14.32
C CYS A 401 2.39 -23.09 -12.98
N ARG A 402 3.37 -22.18 -12.95
CA ARG A 402 3.74 -21.42 -11.75
C ARG A 402 3.03 -20.07 -11.64
N TRP A 403 2.19 -19.70 -12.61
CA TRP A 403 1.39 -18.48 -12.51
C TRP A 403 0.42 -18.55 -11.34
N GLU A 404 0.53 -17.59 -10.44
CA GLU A 404 -0.43 -17.43 -9.35
C GLU A 404 -1.79 -17.01 -9.92
N HIS A 405 -2.86 -17.58 -9.37
CA HIS A 405 -4.25 -17.27 -9.71
C HIS A 405 -4.70 -17.58 -11.15
N ILE A 406 -3.85 -18.21 -11.96
CA ILE A 406 -4.22 -18.82 -13.24
C ILE A 406 -4.19 -20.33 -13.07
N THR A 407 -5.29 -21.00 -13.42
CA THR A 407 -5.38 -22.46 -13.33
C THR A 407 -5.18 -23.10 -14.70
N VAL A 408 -4.38 -24.17 -14.73
CA VAL A 408 -4.04 -24.91 -15.96
C VAL A 408 -4.77 -26.24 -15.96
N HIS A 409 -5.55 -26.51 -17.01
CA HIS A 409 -6.32 -27.74 -17.17
C HIS A 409 -5.87 -28.48 -18.43
N PRO A 410 -5.15 -29.61 -18.32
CA PRO A 410 -4.81 -30.45 -19.46
C PRO A 410 -6.06 -30.89 -20.22
N LEU A 411 -6.03 -30.79 -21.56
CA LEU A 411 -7.13 -31.20 -22.45
C LEU A 411 -6.81 -32.49 -23.22
N SER A 412 -5.53 -32.76 -23.45
CA SER A 412 -5.03 -34.02 -24.01
C SER A 412 -4.56 -34.97 -22.92
N GLU A 413 -4.69 -36.28 -23.15
CA GLU A 413 -4.09 -37.28 -22.29
C GLU A 413 -2.57 -37.13 -22.31
N GLN A 414 -1.95 -37.15 -21.13
CA GLN A 414 -0.49 -37.25 -21.02
C GLN A 414 -0.07 -38.55 -21.71
N THR A 415 0.66 -38.42 -22.81
CA THR A 415 1.14 -39.57 -23.57
C THR A 415 2.20 -40.29 -22.73
N GLU A 416 2.20 -41.63 -22.68
CA GLU A 416 3.19 -42.39 -21.91
C GLU A 416 4.63 -41.94 -22.27
N GLY A 417 5.36 -41.40 -21.29
CA GLY A 417 6.72 -40.83 -21.47
C GLY A 417 6.78 -39.29 -21.56
N PHE A 418 5.65 -38.60 -21.62
CA PHE A 418 5.57 -37.13 -21.68
C PHE A 418 5.01 -36.54 -20.37
N SER A 419 5.74 -35.60 -19.78
CA SER A 419 5.30 -34.89 -18.55
C SER A 419 4.32 -33.75 -18.83
N ALA A 420 4.33 -33.19 -20.04
CA ALA A 420 3.48 -32.06 -20.45
C ALA A 420 2.44 -32.48 -21.52
N PRO A 421 1.18 -32.00 -21.44
CA PRO A 421 0.12 -32.30 -22.40
C PRO A 421 0.30 -31.49 -23.70
N SER A 422 -0.17 -31.99 -24.85
CA SER A 422 -0.07 -31.26 -26.13
C SER A 422 -1.07 -30.11 -26.28
N SER A 423 -2.08 -30.08 -25.40
CA SER A 423 -3.09 -29.04 -25.32
C SER A 423 -3.61 -28.87 -23.90
N PHE A 424 -3.84 -27.63 -23.50
CA PHE A 424 -4.34 -27.29 -22.18
C PHE A 424 -5.14 -25.99 -22.20
N GLN A 425 -6.04 -25.84 -21.25
CA GLN A 425 -6.83 -24.62 -21.05
C GLN A 425 -6.28 -23.86 -19.85
N LEU A 426 -5.96 -22.59 -20.07
CA LEU A 426 -5.68 -21.62 -19.01
C LEU A 426 -6.97 -20.94 -18.61
N ARG A 427 -7.25 -20.84 -17.30
CA ARG A 427 -8.39 -20.12 -16.77
C ARG A 427 -7.92 -19.04 -15.80
N GLY A 428 -8.27 -17.80 -16.13
CA GLY A 428 -8.02 -16.64 -15.29
C GLY A 428 -9.06 -16.51 -14.19
N PRO A 429 -8.78 -15.69 -13.18
CA PRO A 429 -9.63 -15.54 -12.00
C PRO A 429 -10.93 -14.75 -12.27
N THR A 430 -11.08 -14.16 -13.45
CA THR A 430 -12.32 -13.51 -13.93
C THR A 430 -13.22 -14.48 -14.70
N GLY A 431 -12.82 -15.75 -14.85
CA GLY A 431 -13.52 -16.74 -15.66
C GLY A 431 -13.18 -16.70 -17.14
N ARG A 432 -12.30 -15.80 -17.59
CA ARG A 432 -11.73 -15.84 -18.95
C ARG A 432 -10.87 -17.08 -19.13
N THR A 433 -10.92 -17.63 -20.33
CA THR A 433 -10.16 -18.83 -20.67
C THR A 433 -9.46 -18.67 -22.00
N VAL A 434 -8.26 -19.23 -22.12
CA VAL A 434 -7.58 -19.41 -23.40
C VAL A 434 -7.14 -20.86 -23.53
N ILE A 435 -7.26 -21.42 -24.73
CA ILE A 435 -6.75 -22.76 -25.04
C ILE A 435 -5.38 -22.58 -25.68
N ALA A 436 -4.39 -23.32 -25.17
CA ALA A 436 -3.08 -23.43 -25.77
C ALA A 436 -2.92 -24.81 -26.40
N SER A 437 -2.48 -24.87 -27.64
CA SER A 437 -2.35 -26.12 -28.41
C SER A 437 -1.09 -26.12 -29.26
N LEU A 438 -0.39 -27.26 -29.28
CA LEU A 438 0.72 -27.52 -30.18
C LEU A 438 0.18 -27.93 -31.57
N ASP A 439 0.91 -27.57 -32.63
CA ASP A 439 0.54 -27.94 -34.01
C ASP A 439 0.52 -29.48 -34.22
N GLU A 440 -0.49 -29.98 -34.94
CA GLU A 440 -0.85 -31.42 -35.04
C GLU A 440 0.22 -32.34 -35.67
N GLN A 441 1.28 -31.82 -36.31
CA GLN A 441 2.28 -32.60 -37.06
C GLN A 441 3.62 -32.81 -36.32
N PHE A 442 3.59 -32.76 -35.00
CA PHE A 442 4.77 -32.46 -34.20
C PHE A 442 5.53 -33.67 -33.62
N SER A 443 6.85 -33.50 -33.43
CA SER A 443 7.73 -34.32 -32.59
C SER A 443 8.54 -33.41 -31.66
N LEU A 444 8.46 -33.62 -30.34
CA LEU A 444 9.14 -32.83 -29.28
C LEU A 444 10.67 -32.77 -29.39
N ILE A 445 11.26 -33.55 -30.29
CA ILE A 445 12.70 -33.54 -30.60
C ILE A 445 13.02 -32.47 -31.67
N GLN A 446 12.01 -31.86 -32.30
CA GLN A 446 12.13 -30.86 -33.36
C GLN A 446 11.51 -29.51 -32.96
N GLU A 447 11.46 -28.58 -33.91
CA GLU A 447 10.80 -27.28 -33.71
C GLU A 447 9.30 -27.43 -33.48
N TRP A 448 8.75 -26.56 -32.65
CA TRP A 448 7.32 -26.51 -32.35
C TRP A 448 6.81 -25.10 -32.26
N THR A 449 5.49 -24.98 -32.39
CA THR A 449 4.74 -23.76 -32.09
C THR A 449 3.58 -24.10 -31.17
N LEU A 450 3.53 -23.43 -30.02
CA LEU A 450 2.40 -23.39 -29.10
C LEU A 450 1.54 -22.17 -29.44
N ARG A 451 0.31 -22.40 -29.90
CA ARG A 451 -0.63 -21.33 -30.26
C ARG A 451 -1.61 -21.08 -29.14
N PHE A 452 -1.95 -19.81 -28.91
CA PHE A 452 -2.99 -19.41 -27.97
C PHE A 452 -4.26 -19.03 -28.74
N GLU A 453 -5.33 -19.81 -28.61
CA GLU A 453 -6.55 -19.62 -29.40
C GLU A 453 -7.19 -18.25 -29.14
N GLY A 454 -7.47 -17.50 -30.22
CA GLY A 454 -8.10 -16.18 -30.15
C GLY A 454 -7.18 -15.04 -29.73
N LEU A 455 -5.92 -15.34 -29.37
CA LEU A 455 -4.87 -14.35 -29.16
C LEU A 455 -3.89 -14.51 -30.34
N ASN A 456 -3.65 -13.45 -31.12
CA ASN A 456 -2.78 -13.51 -32.30
C ASN A 456 -1.27 -13.60 -31.93
N VAL A 457 -0.95 -14.45 -30.95
CA VAL A 457 0.38 -14.71 -30.39
C VAL A 457 0.62 -16.21 -30.27
N SER A 458 1.86 -16.61 -30.44
CA SER A 458 2.34 -17.98 -30.26
C SER A 458 3.76 -17.98 -29.71
N ILE A 459 4.19 -19.10 -29.13
CA ILE A 459 5.57 -19.33 -28.71
C ILE A 459 6.13 -20.48 -29.51
N SER A 460 7.29 -20.31 -30.14
CA SER A 460 7.96 -21.37 -30.87
C SER A 460 9.25 -21.79 -30.19
N GLY A 461 9.50 -23.11 -30.14
CA GLY A 461 10.79 -23.68 -29.81
C GLY A 461 11.55 -23.91 -31.10
N ARG A 462 12.68 -23.22 -31.29
CA ARG A 462 13.46 -23.27 -32.54
C ARG A 462 14.88 -23.77 -32.29
N PHE A 463 15.39 -24.52 -33.27
CA PHE A 463 16.78 -24.92 -33.27
C PHE A 463 17.62 -23.77 -33.82
N ASP A 464 18.63 -23.37 -33.06
CA ASP A 464 19.63 -22.39 -33.45
C ASP A 464 20.91 -23.13 -33.86
N PRO A 465 21.22 -23.19 -35.17
CA PRO A 465 22.44 -23.83 -35.65
C PRO A 465 23.71 -23.18 -35.10
N GLY A 466 23.65 -21.91 -34.69
CA GLY A 466 24.75 -21.17 -34.08
C GLY A 466 25.04 -21.57 -32.63
N GLY A 467 24.10 -22.25 -31.96
CA GLY A 467 24.32 -22.75 -30.58
C GLY A 467 25.30 -23.92 -30.50
N ARG A 468 25.38 -24.76 -31.56
CA ARG A 468 26.42 -25.79 -31.64
C ARG A 468 27.69 -25.22 -32.28
N MET A 469 28.63 -24.74 -31.48
CA MET A 469 29.98 -24.49 -32.00
C MET A 469 30.65 -25.82 -32.37
N TRP A 470 30.84 -26.07 -33.67
CA TRP A 470 31.61 -27.19 -34.18
C TRP A 470 33.11 -26.85 -34.13
N LEU A 471 33.79 -27.26 -33.05
CA LEU A 471 35.22 -26.98 -32.81
C LEU A 471 36.16 -28.05 -33.39
N GLY A 472 35.91 -28.52 -34.61
CA GLY A 472 36.85 -29.41 -35.32
C GLY A 472 37.18 -30.75 -34.61
N PRO A 473 38.12 -31.53 -35.15
CA PRO A 473 38.43 -32.89 -34.64
C PRO A 473 39.23 -32.94 -33.33
N ASP A 474 39.88 -31.84 -32.91
CA ASP A 474 40.99 -31.89 -31.94
C ASP A 474 40.81 -31.02 -30.68
N VAL A 475 39.59 -30.56 -30.35
CA VAL A 475 39.35 -29.76 -29.13
C VAL A 475 38.39 -30.48 -28.18
N TYR A 476 38.93 -31.37 -27.36
CA TYR A 476 38.35 -31.70 -26.05
C TYR A 476 38.92 -30.69 -25.03
N LEU A 477 38.35 -29.49 -24.97
CA LEU A 477 38.63 -28.57 -23.87
C LEU A 477 37.37 -28.44 -23.00
N TYR A 478 37.55 -28.95 -21.79
CA TYR A 478 36.86 -28.65 -20.54
C TYR A 478 35.36 -28.35 -20.59
N ARG A 479 34.64 -29.27 -19.94
CA ARG A 479 33.21 -29.33 -19.66
C ARG A 479 32.62 -28.14 -18.88
N ASP A 480 33.42 -27.13 -18.55
CA ASP A 480 33.12 -26.13 -17.53
C ASP A 480 33.46 -24.68 -17.95
N ASP A 481 33.60 -24.38 -19.26
CA ASP A 481 33.70 -22.99 -19.74
C ASP A 481 32.32 -22.49 -20.22
N PRO A 482 31.55 -21.78 -19.38
CA PRO A 482 30.18 -21.34 -19.70
C PRO A 482 30.12 -20.30 -20.82
N VAL A 483 31.26 -19.70 -21.21
CA VAL A 483 31.31 -18.62 -22.20
C VAL A 483 31.04 -19.10 -23.64
N TYR A 484 31.18 -20.40 -23.92
CA TYR A 484 31.11 -20.93 -25.29
C TYR A 484 30.11 -22.08 -25.52
N HIS A 485 29.38 -22.52 -24.49
CA HIS A 485 28.33 -23.54 -24.62
C HIS A 485 26.93 -22.91 -24.57
N ARG A 486 26.53 -22.28 -25.68
CA ARG A 486 25.15 -21.82 -25.86
C ARG A 486 24.28 -23.03 -26.23
N ARG A 487 23.38 -23.46 -25.36
CA ARG A 487 22.50 -24.59 -25.67
C ARG A 487 21.68 -24.31 -26.95
N PRO A 488 21.49 -25.32 -27.83
CA PRO A 488 21.12 -25.09 -29.22
C PRO A 488 19.63 -24.83 -29.46
N TYR A 489 18.77 -25.00 -28.46
CA TYR A 489 17.35 -24.67 -28.57
C TYR A 489 17.02 -23.39 -27.80
N GLY A 490 16.24 -22.51 -28.42
CA GLY A 490 15.73 -21.29 -27.80
C GLY A 490 14.21 -21.16 -27.98
N LEU A 491 13.60 -20.31 -27.16
CA LEU A 491 12.18 -19.96 -27.24
C LEU A 491 12.02 -18.60 -27.89
N LYS A 492 11.01 -18.46 -28.75
CA LYS A 492 10.70 -17.23 -29.48
C LYS A 492 9.23 -16.88 -29.33
N SER A 493 8.92 -15.62 -29.06
CA SER A 493 7.55 -15.10 -29.19
C SER A 493 7.29 -14.75 -30.65
N GLU A 494 6.09 -15.08 -31.14
CA GLU A 494 5.65 -14.79 -32.50
C GLU A 494 4.26 -14.14 -32.49
N GLY A 495 4.05 -13.16 -33.34
CA GLY A 495 2.76 -12.49 -33.50
C GLY A 495 2.61 -11.76 -34.83
N GLN A 496 1.42 -11.20 -35.07
CA GLN A 496 1.12 -10.48 -36.32
C GLN A 496 1.89 -9.15 -36.46
N SER A 497 2.24 -8.51 -35.34
CA SER A 497 3.06 -7.28 -35.34
C SER A 497 4.54 -7.62 -35.20
N ALA A 498 5.41 -6.79 -35.77
CA ALA A 498 6.87 -6.92 -35.63
C ALA A 498 7.30 -6.85 -34.15
N ASP A 499 6.64 -6.01 -33.35
CA ASP A 499 6.93 -5.80 -31.91
C ASP A 499 6.61 -7.03 -31.02
N LEU A 500 5.97 -8.05 -31.60
CA LEU A 500 5.63 -9.32 -30.95
C LEU A 500 6.60 -10.46 -31.32
N ASN A 501 7.57 -10.19 -32.21
CA ASN A 501 8.53 -11.18 -32.69
C ASN A 501 9.89 -10.99 -32.00
N THR A 502 10.08 -11.62 -30.85
CA THR A 502 11.26 -11.48 -29.97
C THR A 502 11.88 -12.84 -29.67
N ASP A 503 13.18 -12.90 -29.40
CA ASP A 503 13.92 -14.14 -29.11
C ASP A 503 13.81 -14.55 -27.62
N GLU A 504 12.59 -14.46 -27.10
CA GLU A 504 12.21 -14.81 -25.73
C GLU A 504 10.69 -15.14 -25.66
N PRO A 505 10.21 -15.95 -24.70
CA PRO A 505 8.80 -16.37 -24.66
C PRO A 505 7.85 -15.37 -23.99
N TYR A 506 8.37 -14.42 -23.22
CA TYR A 506 7.63 -13.57 -22.31
C TYR A 506 6.81 -12.47 -23.00
N THR A 507 7.20 -11.99 -24.20
CA THR A 507 6.34 -11.06 -24.96
C THR A 507 4.98 -11.68 -25.29
N ALA A 508 4.95 -12.94 -25.74
CA ALA A 508 3.69 -13.65 -25.96
C ALA A 508 2.96 -13.93 -24.64
N LEU A 509 3.69 -14.34 -23.59
CA LEU A 509 3.11 -14.60 -22.27
C LEU A 509 2.48 -13.36 -21.62
N ALA A 510 3.07 -12.17 -21.78
CA ALA A 510 2.51 -10.91 -21.29
C ALA A 510 1.12 -10.64 -21.87
N VAL A 511 0.92 -10.93 -23.18
CA VAL A 511 -0.37 -10.78 -23.85
C VAL A 511 -1.39 -11.79 -23.29
N VAL A 512 -0.97 -13.04 -23.10
CA VAL A 512 -1.82 -14.11 -22.55
C VAL A 512 -2.25 -13.78 -21.12
N TRP A 513 -1.30 -13.40 -20.27
CA TRP A 513 -1.55 -13.06 -18.86
C TRP A 513 -2.48 -11.84 -18.74
N SER A 514 -2.21 -10.77 -19.50
CA SER A 514 -3.06 -9.58 -19.51
C SER A 514 -4.49 -9.89 -20.00
N PHE A 515 -4.66 -10.79 -20.97
CA PHE A 515 -5.97 -11.20 -21.43
C PHE A 515 -6.77 -11.94 -20.34
N LEU A 516 -6.11 -12.88 -19.64
CA LEU A 516 -6.72 -13.72 -18.60
C LEU A 516 -7.16 -12.93 -17.37
N LEU A 517 -6.49 -11.83 -17.04
CA LEU A 517 -6.83 -11.00 -15.87
C LEU A 517 -7.91 -9.94 -16.10
N ASP A 518 -8.28 -9.68 -17.35
CA ASP A 518 -9.29 -8.68 -17.76
C ASP A 518 -9.24 -7.35 -16.99
N THR A 519 -8.11 -6.66 -17.08
CA THR A 519 -7.94 -5.32 -16.53
C THR A 519 -8.47 -4.21 -17.45
N SER A 520 -9.01 -4.54 -18.63
CA SER A 520 -9.36 -3.59 -19.69
C SER A 520 -10.82 -3.14 -19.71
N ALA A 521 -11.63 -3.45 -18.68
CA ALA A 521 -13.00 -2.93 -18.58
C ALA A 521 -13.10 -1.42 -18.20
N GLY A 522 -11.97 -0.73 -17.95
CA GLY A 522 -11.94 0.69 -17.56
C GLY A 522 -11.48 1.69 -18.64
N LEU A 523 -10.89 1.22 -19.74
CA LEU A 523 -10.45 2.09 -20.85
C LEU A 523 -11.41 1.95 -22.03
N GLY A 524 -12.62 2.46 -21.83
CA GLY A 524 -13.56 2.64 -22.93
C GLY A 524 -13.10 3.79 -23.83
N ARG A 525 -12.83 3.45 -25.11
CA ARG A 525 -12.83 4.30 -26.31
C ARG A 525 -12.03 5.59 -26.33
#